data_AF-A0A0T6BB76-F1
#
_entry.id   AF-A0A0T6BB76-F1
#
_cell.length_a   1.000
_cell.length_b   1.000
_cell.length_c   1.000
_cell.angle_alpha   90.00
_cell.angle_beta   90.00
_cell.angle_gamma   90.00
#
_symmetry.space_group_name_H-M   'P 1'
#
loop_
_entity.id
_entity.type
_entity.pdbx_description
1 polymer ?
#
loop_
_entity_poly.entity_id
_entity_poly.type
_entity_poly.pdbx_seq_one_letter_code
_entity_poly.pdbx_strand_id
1 'polypeptide(L)'
;MEPRVILFCFVFLSSLLVDTLAWPFGIGEEDEWKGKWFPGREEEIDNNEVVTYQYTKKELHDDKHGIKMGTPSIHCDDGKVNLEQDWLDDPTNYTCFSDKRLYLPRDDVYPIFTADHIPAHYSAQHRCMNKQIFYDTDIPTFGSHRPLWAKYGEYKFLPKQRWIHNLEHGAVVMLYHPCANNVEVDFLRQLIVRCLYRHIITPYNVLTPERPFALVT
;
A
#
# COMPACT_ATOMS: atom_id res chain seq x y z
N MET A 1 21.11 17.19 34.25
CA MET A 1 19.74 17.60 33.86
C MET A 1 19.74 17.73 32.36
N GLU A 2 19.36 16.67 31.65
CA GLU A 2 19.26 16.66 30.19
C GLU A 2 17.88 17.16 29.77
N PRO A 3 17.76 17.96 28.69
CA PRO A 3 16.48 18.38 28.19
C PRO A 3 15.82 17.23 27.43
N ARG A 4 14.64 16.82 27.88
CA ARG A 4 13.74 15.96 27.12
C ARG A 4 13.21 16.75 25.93
N VAL A 5 13.64 16.39 24.72
CA VAL A 5 13.01 16.86 23.49
C VAL A 5 11.66 16.16 23.37
N ILE A 6 10.61 16.84 23.81
CA ILE A 6 9.21 16.45 23.56
C ILE A 6 8.87 16.99 22.16
N LEU A 7 8.96 16.12 21.16
CA LEU A 7 8.51 16.44 19.81
C LEU A 7 6.98 16.41 19.81
N PHE A 8 6.37 17.58 19.97
CA PHE A 8 4.93 17.77 19.87
C PHE A 8 4.47 17.52 18.43
N CYS A 9 3.56 16.57 18.24
CA CYS A 9 2.75 16.44 17.02
C CYS A 9 1.84 17.67 16.92
N PHE A 10 2.30 18.72 16.25
CA PHE A 10 1.44 19.82 15.85
C PHE A 10 0.62 19.38 14.64
N VAL A 11 -0.62 18.97 14.90
CA VAL A 11 -1.68 19.06 13.89
C VAL A 11 -2.02 20.54 13.76
N PHE A 12 -1.60 21.18 12.67
CA PHE A 12 -2.08 22.52 12.34
C PHE A 12 -3.57 22.43 11.98
N LEU A 13 -4.45 22.75 12.93
CA LEU A 13 -5.81 23.22 12.63
C LEU A 13 -5.71 24.71 12.30
N SER A 14 -5.65 25.06 11.01
CA SER A 14 -5.94 26.43 10.58
C SER A 14 -7.44 26.56 10.34
N SER A 15 -8.18 26.94 11.37
CA SER A 15 -9.55 27.43 11.23
C SER A 15 -9.51 28.94 11.00
N LEU A 16 -9.65 29.41 9.76
CA LEU A 16 -10.02 30.79 9.49
C LEU A 16 -10.95 30.88 8.27
N LEU A 17 -12.18 31.30 8.58
CA LEU A 17 -13.04 32.22 7.85
C LEU A 17 -13.47 31.87 6.42
N VAL A 18 -14.77 31.57 6.34
CA VAL A 18 -15.62 31.62 5.16
C VAL A 18 -15.57 33.02 4.57
N ASP A 19 -15.01 33.16 3.37
CA ASP A 19 -15.34 34.28 2.48
C ASP A 19 -15.77 33.71 1.14
N THR A 20 -17.04 33.95 0.84
CA THR A 20 -17.74 33.65 -0.39
C THR A 20 -17.16 34.49 -1.53
N LEU A 21 -16.32 33.89 -2.36
CA LEU A 21 -16.13 34.33 -3.74
C LEU A 21 -16.26 33.10 -4.64
N ALA A 22 -17.46 32.95 -5.20
CA ALA A 22 -17.76 31.96 -6.22
C ALA A 22 -16.87 32.24 -7.45
N TRP A 23 -15.87 31.39 -7.65
CA TRP A 23 -15.19 31.27 -8.93
C TRP A 23 -16.06 30.38 -9.84
N PRO A 24 -16.27 30.76 -11.11
CA PRO A 24 -17.04 29.96 -12.05
C PRO A 24 -16.14 28.83 -12.56
N PHE A 25 -15.86 27.84 -11.71
CA PHE A 25 -15.42 26.56 -12.22
C PHE A 25 -16.67 25.84 -12.70
N GLY A 26 -16.83 25.84 -14.02
CA GLY A 26 -17.84 25.07 -14.70
C GLY A 26 -17.85 23.65 -14.14
N ILE A 27 -19.06 23.15 -13.93
CA ILE A 27 -19.34 21.74 -13.74
C ILE A 27 -18.76 21.07 -15.00
N GLY A 28 -17.53 20.55 -14.91
CA GLY A 28 -17.00 19.64 -15.91
C GLY A 28 -17.99 18.50 -16.03
N GLU A 29 -18.32 18.12 -17.26
CA GLU A 29 -19.20 17.00 -17.57
C GLU A 29 -18.90 15.84 -16.62
N GLU A 30 -19.95 15.24 -16.07
CA GLU A 30 -19.85 13.94 -15.41
C GLU A 30 -19.28 12.97 -16.43
N ASP A 31 -17.96 12.78 -16.41
CA ASP A 31 -17.25 11.83 -17.25
C ASP A 31 -17.75 10.43 -16.87
N GLU A 32 -18.78 9.98 -17.57
CA GLU A 32 -19.29 8.62 -17.55
C GLU A 32 -18.17 7.72 -18.10
N TRP A 33 -17.25 7.33 -17.22
CA TRP A 33 -16.13 6.46 -17.53
C TRP A 33 -16.64 5.18 -18.21
N LYS A 34 -16.18 4.92 -19.45
CA LYS A 34 -16.44 3.67 -20.21
C LYS A 34 -15.22 2.75 -20.35
N GLY A 35 -14.11 3.13 -19.75
CA GLY A 35 -12.84 2.39 -19.78
C GLY A 35 -12.86 1.07 -19.01
N LYS A 36 -12.01 0.14 -19.45
CA LYS A 36 -12.01 -1.27 -19.07
C LYS A 36 -11.09 -1.59 -17.87
N TRP A 37 -11.01 -0.68 -16.88
CA TRP A 37 -10.18 -0.71 -15.65
C TRP A 37 -8.77 -0.05 -15.77
N PHE A 38 -8.41 0.83 -14.82
CA PHE A 38 -7.04 1.33 -14.54
C PHE A 38 -6.30 0.25 -13.69
N PRO A 39 -4.95 0.16 -13.59
CA PRO A 39 -3.89 1.19 -13.72
C PRO A 39 -3.25 1.38 -15.10
N GLY A 40 -3.58 0.54 -16.08
CA GLY A 40 -2.95 0.59 -17.40
C GLY A 40 -3.37 1.79 -18.24
N ARG A 41 -2.51 2.24 -19.16
CA ARG A 41 -2.92 3.11 -20.27
C ARG A 41 -4.05 2.46 -21.07
N GLU A 42 -4.85 3.22 -21.82
CA GLU A 42 -5.97 2.65 -22.63
C GLU A 42 -5.53 1.50 -23.57
N GLU A 43 -4.26 1.48 -23.97
CA GLU A 43 -3.65 0.46 -24.83
C GLU A 43 -2.94 -0.68 -24.06
N GLU A 44 -2.84 -0.58 -22.74
CA GLU A 44 -2.12 -1.51 -21.88
C GLU A 44 -3.03 -2.67 -21.45
N ILE A 45 -2.55 -3.90 -21.67
CA ILE A 45 -3.33 -5.10 -21.38
C ILE A 45 -3.20 -5.39 -19.88
N ASP A 46 -4.29 -5.23 -19.13
CA ASP A 46 -4.38 -5.82 -17.79
C ASP A 46 -4.30 -7.34 -17.91
N ASN A 47 -3.17 -7.91 -17.52
CA ASN A 47 -2.95 -9.35 -17.52
C ASN A 47 -3.70 -10.05 -16.37
N ASN A 48 -4.35 -9.31 -15.46
CA ASN A 48 -5.14 -9.89 -14.39
C ASN A 48 -6.54 -10.28 -14.91
N GLU A 49 -6.81 -11.58 -14.96
CA GLU A 49 -8.12 -12.11 -15.39
C GLU A 49 -9.28 -11.47 -14.62
N VAL A 50 -10.28 -10.91 -15.32
CA VAL A 50 -11.53 -10.43 -14.70
C VAL A 50 -12.27 -11.62 -14.10
N VAL A 51 -12.56 -11.59 -12.80
CA VAL A 51 -13.30 -12.67 -12.13
C VAL A 51 -14.75 -12.63 -12.60
N THR A 52 -15.11 -13.56 -13.48
CA THR A 52 -16.51 -13.77 -13.90
C THR A 52 -17.29 -14.50 -12.81
N TYR A 53 -18.51 -13.99 -12.52
CA TYR A 53 -19.51 -14.34 -11.50
C TYR A 53 -19.84 -15.83 -11.24
N GLN A 54 -19.19 -16.80 -11.89
CA GLN A 54 -19.58 -18.20 -11.87
C GLN A 54 -18.98 -19.00 -10.70
N TYR A 55 -17.91 -18.51 -10.05
CA TYR A 55 -17.14 -19.30 -9.07
C TYR A 55 -17.35 -18.89 -7.60
N THR A 56 -17.97 -17.74 -7.36
CA THR A 56 -18.19 -17.20 -6.01
C THR A 56 -19.67 -17.04 -5.78
N LYS A 57 -20.18 -17.66 -4.70
CA LYS A 57 -21.58 -17.55 -4.27
C LYS A 57 -21.95 -16.06 -4.26
N LYS A 58 -23.15 -15.70 -4.74
CA LYS A 58 -23.64 -14.31 -4.88
C LYS A 58 -23.44 -13.43 -3.62
N GLU A 59 -23.29 -14.06 -2.45
CA GLU A 59 -22.99 -13.45 -1.14
C GLU A 59 -21.58 -12.85 -1.00
N LEU A 60 -20.61 -13.25 -1.84
CA LEU A 60 -19.21 -12.80 -1.80
C LEU A 60 -18.88 -11.76 -2.88
N HIS A 61 -19.88 -11.31 -3.64
CA HIS A 61 -19.70 -10.31 -4.69
C HIS A 61 -20.25 -8.95 -4.30
N ASP A 62 -19.58 -7.89 -4.74
CA ASP A 62 -20.09 -6.51 -4.73
C ASP A 62 -19.86 -5.83 -6.09
N ASP A 63 -20.73 -4.90 -6.44
CA ASP A 63 -20.73 -4.27 -7.78
C ASP A 63 -19.54 -3.31 -8.00
N LYS A 64 -18.83 -2.93 -6.93
CA LYS A 64 -17.77 -1.92 -6.98
C LYS A 64 -16.37 -2.53 -7.15
N HIS A 65 -16.07 -3.62 -6.46
CA HIS A 65 -14.74 -4.25 -6.43
C HIS A 65 -14.75 -5.70 -6.94
N GLY A 66 -15.91 -6.20 -7.37
CA GLY A 66 -16.11 -7.59 -7.77
C GLY A 66 -16.30 -8.51 -6.57
N ILE A 67 -15.26 -8.70 -5.74
CA ILE A 67 -15.33 -9.50 -4.50
C ILE A 67 -15.51 -8.60 -3.28
N LYS A 68 -16.36 -9.01 -2.35
CA LYS A 68 -16.64 -8.28 -1.12
C LYS A 68 -15.41 -8.20 -0.21
N MET A 69 -14.99 -6.98 0.15
CA MET A 69 -13.94 -6.77 1.15
C MET A 69 -14.34 -7.23 2.55
N GLY A 70 -13.34 -7.58 3.36
CA GLY A 70 -13.48 -7.79 4.81
C GLY A 70 -14.34 -9.00 5.20
N THR A 71 -14.70 -9.87 4.26
CA THR A 71 -15.53 -11.06 4.50
C THR A 71 -14.67 -12.32 4.31
N PRO A 72 -14.17 -12.95 5.40
CA PRO A 72 -13.34 -14.13 5.30
C PRO A 72 -14.09 -15.30 4.66
N SER A 73 -13.45 -15.98 3.70
CA SER A 73 -14.03 -17.13 3.02
C SER A 73 -12.93 -18.08 2.57
N ILE A 74 -13.03 -19.35 2.97
CA ILE A 74 -12.11 -20.42 2.52
C ILE A 74 -12.10 -20.59 0.99
N HIS A 75 -13.17 -20.17 0.32
CA HIS A 75 -13.28 -20.26 -1.14
C HIS A 75 -12.65 -19.07 -1.88
N CYS A 76 -12.23 -18.02 -1.16
CA CYS A 76 -11.67 -16.83 -1.77
C CYS A 76 -10.44 -16.31 -1.02
N ASP A 77 -10.64 -15.80 0.19
CA ASP A 77 -9.58 -15.30 1.05
C ASP A 77 -10.03 -15.41 2.51
N ASP A 78 -9.37 -16.29 3.27
CA ASP A 78 -9.52 -16.42 4.71
C ASP A 78 -8.23 -16.03 5.48
N GLY A 79 -7.22 -15.54 4.74
CA GLY A 79 -5.89 -15.24 5.26
C GLY A 79 -5.10 -16.46 5.74
N LYS A 80 -5.49 -17.68 5.36
CA LYS A 80 -4.88 -18.94 5.85
C LYS A 80 -4.53 -19.91 4.74
N VAL A 81 -5.38 -20.06 3.72
CA VAL A 81 -5.17 -20.99 2.61
C VAL A 81 -4.59 -20.30 1.37
N ASN A 82 -3.88 -21.05 0.54
CA ASN A 82 -3.27 -20.59 -0.71
C ASN A 82 -2.31 -19.39 -0.55
N LEU A 83 -1.62 -19.31 0.60
CA LEU A 83 -0.69 -18.22 0.91
C LEU A 83 0.53 -18.21 -0.02
N GLU A 84 0.89 -19.36 -0.58
CA GLU A 84 1.98 -19.55 -1.54
C GLU A 84 1.85 -18.67 -2.78
N GLN A 85 0.63 -18.19 -3.08
CA GLN A 85 0.43 -17.30 -4.21
C GLN A 85 1.01 -15.90 -3.96
N ASP A 86 1.10 -15.46 -2.70
CA ASP A 86 1.72 -14.18 -2.36
C ASP A 86 3.07 -14.37 -1.64
N TRP A 87 3.32 -15.54 -1.05
CA TRP A 87 4.50 -15.80 -0.26
C TRP A 87 4.87 -17.29 -0.19
N LEU A 88 6.03 -17.63 -0.76
CA LEU A 88 6.56 -19.00 -0.80
C LEU A 88 7.35 -19.41 0.46
N ASP A 89 7.05 -18.81 1.62
CA ASP A 89 7.82 -18.98 2.87
C ASP A 89 9.33 -18.69 2.72
N ASP A 90 9.69 -17.81 1.79
CA ASP A 90 11.08 -17.47 1.52
C ASP A 90 11.63 -16.54 2.61
N PRO A 91 12.69 -16.95 3.36
CA PRO A 91 13.30 -16.11 4.38
C PRO A 91 14.02 -14.88 3.84
N THR A 92 14.38 -14.84 2.55
CA THR A 92 15.06 -13.68 1.93
C THR A 92 14.19 -12.43 1.93
N ASN A 93 12.88 -12.59 2.04
CA ASN A 93 11.93 -11.49 2.10
C ASN A 93 12.06 -10.64 3.37
N TYR A 94 12.59 -11.22 4.45
CA TYR A 94 12.67 -10.56 5.77
C TYR A 94 14.00 -10.74 6.50
N THR A 95 14.90 -11.55 5.96
CA THR A 95 16.22 -11.82 6.54
C THR A 95 17.28 -11.20 5.65
N CYS A 96 18.22 -10.49 6.26
CA CYS A 96 19.37 -9.97 5.54
C CYS A 96 20.38 -11.08 5.23
N PHE A 97 20.57 -11.37 3.94
CA PHE A 97 21.63 -12.24 3.45
C PHE A 97 22.75 -11.50 2.69
N SER A 98 22.55 -10.21 2.39
CA SER A 98 23.54 -9.36 1.70
C SER A 98 24.55 -8.75 2.68
N ASP A 99 25.67 -8.22 2.15
CA ASP A 99 26.63 -7.47 2.96
C ASP A 99 26.00 -6.17 3.49
N LYS A 100 25.82 -6.09 4.82
CA LYS A 100 25.28 -4.91 5.50
C LYS A 100 26.12 -3.64 5.31
N ARG A 101 27.39 -3.77 4.92
CA ARG A 101 28.24 -2.61 4.61
C ARG A 101 27.74 -1.78 3.43
N LEU A 102 26.92 -2.37 2.56
CA LEU A 102 26.28 -1.66 1.45
C LEU A 102 25.13 -0.75 1.91
N TYR A 103 24.60 -0.97 3.11
CA TYR A 103 23.42 -0.31 3.67
C TYR A 103 23.78 0.67 4.80
N LEU A 104 24.98 1.26 4.72
CA LEU A 104 25.40 2.25 5.70
C LEU A 104 24.61 3.55 5.49
N PRO A 105 24.25 4.25 6.59
CA PRO A 105 23.59 5.55 6.51
C PRO A 105 24.41 6.52 5.65
N ARG A 106 23.72 7.26 4.80
CA ARG A 106 24.32 8.24 3.89
C ARG A 106 23.59 9.57 4.04
N ASP A 107 24.33 10.63 4.29
CA ASP A 107 23.82 12.00 4.44
C ASP A 107 23.68 12.74 3.10
N ASP A 108 24.23 12.18 2.02
CA ASP A 108 24.17 12.72 0.67
C ASP A 108 23.00 12.17 -0.19
N VAL A 109 22.15 11.32 0.40
CA VAL A 109 20.96 10.75 -0.26
C VAL A 109 19.70 11.44 0.23
N TYR A 110 19.05 12.19 -0.67
CA TYR A 110 17.76 12.86 -0.40
C TYR A 110 16.57 12.00 -0.81
N PRO A 111 15.41 12.09 -0.12
CA PRO A 111 14.20 11.37 -0.48
C PRO A 111 13.70 11.78 -1.88
N ILE A 112 13.20 10.82 -2.64
CA ILE A 112 12.49 11.07 -3.90
C ILE A 112 11.01 11.03 -3.58
N PHE A 113 10.28 12.08 -3.98
CA PHE A 113 8.85 12.14 -3.85
C PHE A 113 8.19 11.83 -5.19
N THR A 114 7.30 10.85 -5.20
CA THR A 114 6.49 10.45 -6.35
C THR A 114 5.03 10.40 -5.91
N ALA A 115 4.12 10.86 -6.77
CA ALA A 115 2.69 10.81 -6.51
C ALA A 115 1.99 10.33 -7.77
N ASP A 116 1.13 9.33 -7.61
CA ASP A 116 0.30 8.82 -8.70
C ASP A 116 -1.05 9.54 -8.71
N HIS A 117 -1.50 9.92 -9.91
CA HIS A 117 -2.81 10.53 -10.09
C HIS A 117 -3.86 9.46 -10.32
N ILE A 118 -4.57 9.09 -9.26
CA ILE A 118 -5.65 8.12 -9.29
C ILE A 118 -6.97 8.85 -9.55
N PRO A 119 -7.71 8.54 -10.63
CA PRO A 119 -8.98 9.20 -10.90
C PRO A 119 -10.04 8.90 -9.85
N ALA A 120 -10.99 9.83 -9.63
CA ALA A 120 -12.00 9.72 -8.58
C ALA A 120 -12.93 8.50 -8.71
N HIS A 121 -13.18 8.04 -9.94
CA HIS A 121 -14.01 6.87 -10.23
C HIS A 121 -13.22 5.55 -10.23
N TYR A 122 -11.92 5.59 -9.99
CA TYR A 122 -11.12 4.38 -9.91
C TYR A 122 -11.57 3.50 -8.75
N SER A 123 -11.74 2.21 -9.04
CA SER A 123 -12.00 1.18 -8.05
C SER A 123 -11.08 0.01 -8.32
N ALA A 124 -10.23 -0.32 -7.34
CA ALA A 124 -9.38 -1.49 -7.40
C ALA A 124 -10.22 -2.77 -7.29
N GLN A 125 -9.86 -3.81 -8.05
CA GLN A 125 -10.53 -5.10 -7.96
C GLN A 125 -9.95 -5.95 -6.84
N HIS A 126 -10.82 -6.58 -6.07
CA HIS A 126 -10.42 -7.59 -5.11
C HIS A 126 -10.24 -8.96 -5.78
N ARG A 127 -9.10 -9.61 -5.51
CA ARG A 127 -8.75 -10.92 -6.11
C ARG A 127 -8.56 -11.99 -5.03
N CYS A 128 -9.31 -13.07 -5.14
CA CYS A 128 -9.18 -14.25 -4.29
C CYS A 128 -7.78 -14.88 -4.36
N MET A 129 -7.35 -15.56 -3.30
CA MET A 129 -6.01 -16.15 -3.13
C MET A 129 -5.61 -17.15 -4.23
N ASN A 130 -6.58 -17.75 -4.92
CA ASN A 130 -6.32 -18.63 -6.07
C ASN A 130 -5.97 -17.89 -7.37
N LYS A 131 -5.92 -16.56 -7.36
CA LYS A 131 -5.55 -15.72 -8.50
C LYS A 131 -4.24 -15.00 -8.23
N GLN A 132 -3.40 -14.94 -9.26
CA GLN A 132 -2.18 -14.13 -9.24
C GLN A 132 -2.54 -12.65 -9.42
N ILE A 133 -1.68 -11.78 -8.88
CA ILE A 133 -1.82 -10.32 -9.03
C ILE A 133 -0.48 -9.77 -9.49
N PHE A 134 -0.48 -9.15 -10.65
CA PHE A 134 0.69 -8.50 -11.24
C PHE A 134 0.62 -6.97 -11.04
N TYR A 135 1.78 -6.36 -10.90
CA TYR A 135 1.95 -4.91 -10.76
C TYR A 135 3.11 -4.48 -11.65
N ASP A 136 2.97 -3.31 -12.27
CA ASP A 136 3.96 -2.78 -13.23
C ASP A 136 5.13 -2.07 -12.54
N THR A 137 4.95 -1.75 -11.27
CA THR A 137 5.96 -1.08 -10.43
C THR A 137 6.39 -1.96 -9.28
N ASP A 138 7.65 -1.83 -8.86
CA ASP A 138 8.17 -2.53 -7.68
C ASP A 138 7.44 -2.11 -6.41
N ILE A 139 7.19 -0.81 -6.23
CA ILE A 139 6.45 -0.27 -5.08
C ILE A 139 5.08 0.22 -5.57
N PRO A 140 4.09 -0.68 -5.75
CA PRO A 140 2.75 -0.27 -6.17
C PRO A 140 2.07 0.56 -5.07
N THR A 141 1.43 1.66 -5.45
CA THR A 141 0.67 2.54 -4.54
C THR A 141 -0.84 2.26 -4.63
N PHE A 142 -1.29 1.67 -5.73
CA PHE A 142 -2.66 1.23 -5.98
C PHE A 142 -2.65 0.00 -6.91
N GLY A 143 -3.82 -0.63 -7.09
CA GLY A 143 -3.98 -1.77 -7.99
C GLY A 143 -4.92 -2.83 -7.43
N SER A 144 -5.13 -3.90 -8.20
CA SER A 144 -5.82 -5.10 -7.70
C SER A 144 -5.14 -5.64 -6.45
N HIS A 145 -5.88 -6.13 -5.46
CA HIS A 145 -5.31 -6.59 -4.18
C HIS A 145 -6.22 -7.61 -3.47
N ARG A 146 -5.83 -8.13 -2.30
CA ARG A 146 -6.60 -9.17 -1.59
C ARG A 146 -7.82 -8.59 -0.85
N PRO A 147 -8.98 -9.28 -0.83
CA PRO A 147 -10.20 -8.80 -0.14
C PRO A 147 -10.04 -8.56 1.37
N LEU A 148 -9.10 -9.23 2.05
CA LEU A 148 -8.79 -8.93 3.45
C LEU A 148 -7.53 -8.06 3.56
N TRP A 149 -7.65 -6.92 4.25
CA TRP A 149 -6.50 -6.08 4.61
C TRP A 149 -5.70 -6.70 5.76
N ALA A 150 -4.44 -6.31 5.89
CA ALA A 150 -3.63 -6.71 7.04
C ALA A 150 -4.06 -5.94 8.29
N LYS A 151 -3.95 -6.55 9.46
CA LYS A 151 -4.09 -5.81 10.72
C LYS A 151 -3.03 -4.68 10.77
N TYR A 152 -3.36 -3.49 11.25
CA TYR A 152 -2.33 -2.46 11.42
C TYR A 152 -1.25 -2.91 12.42
N GLY A 153 0.01 -2.61 12.11
CA GLY A 153 1.16 -2.95 12.95
C GLY A 153 2.41 -3.35 12.17
N GLU A 154 3.33 -4.00 12.88
CA GLU A 154 4.62 -4.43 12.37
C GLU A 154 4.62 -5.94 12.06
N TYR A 155 5.22 -6.29 10.93
CA TYR A 155 5.20 -7.64 10.38
C TYR A 155 6.61 -8.14 10.12
N LYS A 156 6.83 -9.41 10.45
CA LYS A 156 8.01 -10.14 9.99
C LYS A 156 8.10 -10.12 8.46
N PHE A 157 6.97 -10.34 7.79
CA PHE A 157 6.81 -10.15 6.35
C PHE A 157 5.34 -9.91 6.05
N LEU A 158 5.05 -9.01 5.13
CA LEU A 158 3.71 -8.77 4.62
C LEU A 158 3.78 -8.53 3.10
N PRO A 159 3.08 -9.36 2.29
CA PRO A 159 3.14 -9.22 0.84
C PRO A 159 2.37 -7.98 0.35
N LYS A 160 2.75 -7.48 -0.82
CA LYS A 160 2.22 -6.23 -1.41
C LYS A 160 0.71 -6.21 -1.56
N GLN A 161 0.14 -7.35 -1.94
CA GLN A 161 -1.29 -7.54 -2.11
C GLN A 161 -2.10 -7.28 -0.83
N ARG A 162 -1.48 -7.29 0.37
CA ARG A 162 -2.14 -7.00 1.64
C ARG A 162 -2.02 -5.54 2.03
N TRP A 163 -0.82 -4.97 1.98
CA TRP A 163 -0.62 -3.59 2.39
C TRP A 163 -1.19 -2.58 1.37
N ILE A 164 -1.34 -2.93 0.10
CA ILE A 164 -2.06 -2.09 -0.88
C ILE A 164 -3.53 -1.91 -0.48
N HIS A 165 -4.17 -2.95 0.05
CA HIS A 165 -5.52 -2.79 0.61
C HIS A 165 -5.49 -1.84 1.80
N ASN A 166 -4.48 -1.93 2.68
CA ASN A 166 -4.33 -0.96 3.77
C ASN A 166 -4.17 0.48 3.24
N LEU A 167 -3.43 0.70 2.14
CA LEU A 167 -3.31 2.01 1.49
C LEU A 167 -4.67 2.54 1.02
N GLU A 168 -5.53 1.70 0.43
CA GLU A 168 -6.90 2.10 0.05
C GLU A 168 -7.69 2.64 1.25
N HIS A 169 -7.45 2.10 2.45
CA HIS A 169 -8.07 2.56 3.70
C HIS A 169 -7.26 3.67 4.42
N GLY A 170 -6.33 4.33 3.73
CA GLY A 170 -5.54 5.46 4.21
C GLY A 170 -4.48 5.09 5.24
N ALA A 171 -3.87 3.90 5.09
CA ALA A 171 -2.72 3.52 5.90
C ALA A 171 -1.43 4.17 5.40
N VAL A 172 -0.46 4.28 6.29
CA VAL A 172 0.93 4.57 5.93
C VAL A 172 1.74 3.28 6.00
N VAL A 173 2.42 2.92 4.92
CA VAL A 173 3.24 1.71 4.83
C VAL A 173 4.70 2.10 4.84
N MET A 174 5.43 1.68 5.87
CA MET A 174 6.88 1.74 5.94
C MET A 174 7.47 0.45 5.40
N LEU A 175 8.18 0.58 4.28
CA LEU A 175 8.98 -0.48 3.69
C LEU A 175 10.44 -0.20 3.99
N TYR A 176 11.18 -1.24 4.35
CA TYR A 176 12.62 -1.15 4.56
C TYR A 176 13.33 -2.40 4.05
N HIS A 177 14.51 -2.25 3.49
CA HIS A 177 15.29 -3.40 3.07
C HIS A 177 15.70 -4.22 4.32
N PRO A 178 15.63 -5.57 4.33
CA PRO A 178 16.02 -6.37 5.50
C PRO A 178 17.46 -6.11 6.01
N CYS A 179 18.35 -5.65 5.12
CA CYS A 179 19.73 -5.28 5.45
C CYS A 179 19.94 -3.81 5.84
N ALA A 180 18.89 -2.98 5.82
CA ALA A 180 18.96 -1.57 6.19
C ALA A 180 19.56 -1.38 7.58
N ASN A 181 20.18 -0.22 7.83
CA ASN A 181 20.76 0.08 9.12
C ASN A 181 19.68 0.09 10.21
N ASN A 182 19.84 -0.77 11.22
CA ASN A 182 18.83 -0.93 12.28
C ASN A 182 18.55 0.37 13.06
N VAL A 183 19.52 1.27 13.18
CA VAL A 183 19.33 2.55 13.89
C VAL A 183 18.39 3.47 13.11
N GLU A 184 18.51 3.51 11.77
CA GLU A 184 17.62 4.27 10.90
C GLU A 184 16.21 3.64 10.83
N VAL A 185 16.15 2.30 10.74
CA VAL A 185 14.88 1.54 10.82
C VAL A 185 14.16 1.89 12.13
N ASP A 186 14.85 1.80 13.27
CA ASP A 186 14.26 2.06 14.59
C ASP A 186 13.85 3.51 14.77
N PHE A 187 14.61 4.46 14.19
CA PHE A 187 14.26 5.86 14.20
C PHE A 187 12.95 6.11 13.44
N LEU A 188 12.86 5.64 12.19
CA LEU A 188 11.67 5.83 11.36
C LEU A 188 10.44 5.09 11.93
N ARG A 189 10.64 3.86 12.42
CA ARG A 189 9.62 3.08 13.12
C ARG A 189 9.04 3.86 14.31
N GLN A 190 9.88 4.48 15.13
CA GLN A 190 9.42 5.27 16.27
C GLN A 190 8.61 6.50 15.86
N LEU A 191 8.99 7.17 14.76
CA LEU A 191 8.23 8.30 14.24
C LEU A 191 6.82 7.86 13.82
N ILE A 192 6.72 6.76 13.07
CA ILE A 192 5.45 6.28 12.53
C ILE A 192 4.52 5.78 13.62
N VAL A 193 5.01 4.91 14.50
CA VAL A 193 4.19 4.29 15.57
C VAL A 193 3.63 5.34 16.53
N ARG A 194 4.36 6.45 16.76
CA ARG A 194 3.91 7.51 17.67
C ARG A 194 2.89 8.45 17.04
N CYS A 195 2.97 8.69 15.73
CA CYS A 195 2.17 9.72 15.07
C CYS A 195 0.94 9.14 14.34
N LEU A 196 0.99 7.88 13.93
CA LEU A 196 0.06 7.30 12.97
C LEU A 196 -0.55 6.01 13.51
N TYR A 197 -1.87 5.98 13.67
CA TYR A 197 -2.59 4.78 14.12
C TYR A 197 -2.69 3.72 13.01
N ARG A 198 -2.97 4.13 11.77
CA ARG A 198 -3.09 3.24 10.61
C ARG A 198 -1.74 3.09 9.93
N HIS A 199 -0.89 2.22 10.47
CA HIS A 199 0.41 1.96 9.87
C HIS A 199 0.64 0.47 9.61
N ILE A 200 1.48 0.20 8.62
CA ILE A 200 2.11 -1.08 8.36
C ILE A 200 3.62 -0.86 8.36
N ILE A 201 4.37 -1.74 9.02
CA ILE A 201 5.82 -1.74 8.95
C ILE A 201 6.25 -3.14 8.55
N THR A 202 6.95 -3.28 7.43
CA THR A 202 7.38 -4.59 6.95
C THR A 202 8.66 -4.53 6.13
N PRO A 203 9.53 -5.55 6.18
CA PRO A 203 10.66 -5.65 5.29
C PRO A 203 10.25 -5.77 3.82
N TYR A 204 11.07 -5.22 2.93
CA TYR A 204 10.89 -5.28 1.49
C TYR A 204 12.24 -5.37 0.77
N ASN A 205 12.60 -6.58 0.36
CA ASN A 205 13.91 -6.93 -0.21
C ASN A 205 14.16 -6.43 -1.64
N VAL A 206 13.16 -5.80 -2.28
CA VAL A 206 13.30 -5.21 -3.61
C VAL A 206 13.96 -3.82 -3.57
N LEU A 207 13.97 -3.16 -2.39
CA LEU A 207 14.62 -1.87 -2.22
C LEU A 207 16.14 -1.96 -2.39
N THR A 208 16.76 -0.89 -2.93
CA THR A 208 18.20 -0.90 -3.22
C THR A 208 19.04 -0.49 -2.00
N PRO A 209 20.36 -0.79 -1.99
CA PRO A 209 21.26 -0.31 -0.95
C PRO A 209 21.32 1.21 -0.82
N GLU A 210 21.20 1.95 -1.92
CA GLU A 210 21.22 3.41 -1.93
C GLU A 210 19.93 4.01 -1.35
N ARG A 211 18.80 3.30 -1.50
CA ARG A 211 17.48 3.74 -1.04
C ARG A 211 16.77 2.61 -0.30
N PRO A 212 17.24 2.24 0.90
CA PRO A 212 16.75 1.06 1.59
C PRO A 212 15.47 1.33 2.39
N PHE A 213 14.82 2.47 2.20
CA PHE A 213 13.59 2.88 2.87
C PHE A 213 12.60 3.46 1.86
N ALA A 214 11.32 3.14 2.05
CA ALA A 214 10.21 3.79 1.35
C ALA A 214 9.02 4.00 2.30
N LEU A 215 8.33 5.13 2.13
CA LEU A 215 7.05 5.41 2.76
C LEU A 215 6.00 5.51 1.66
N VAL A 216 4.92 4.76 1.83
CA VAL A 216 3.81 4.70 0.87
C VAL A 216 2.52 5.10 1.58
N THR A 217 1.70 5.92 0.93
CA THR A 217 0.46 6.50 1.48
C THR A 217 -0.61 6.60 0.42
#